data_AF-A0A1V4B1P1-F1
#
_entry.id   AF-A0A1V4B1P1-F1
#
_cell.length_a   1.000
_cell.length_b   1.000
_cell.length_c   1.000
_cell.angle_alpha   90.00
_cell.angle_beta   90.00
_cell.angle_gamma   90.00
#
_symmetry.space_group_name_H-M   'P 1'
#
loop_
_entity.id
_entity.type
_entity.pdbx_description
1 polymer ?
#
loop_
_entity_poly.entity_id
_entity_poly.type
_entity_poly.pdbx_seq_one_letter_code
_entity_poly.pdbx_strand_id
1 'polypeptide(L)' 'MGRLKSNLTRQEQQAKSDKKRGVRLQSYKLHEDVIALLAEISEQTGLSKTQIVTEGIKLFAEKC' A
#
# COMPACT_ATOMS: atom_id res chain seq x y z
N MET A 1 -23.51 17.16 -11.81
CA MET A 1 -22.82 18.30 -11.17
C MET A 1 -21.31 18.10 -11.32
N GLY A 2 -20.63 18.99 -12.04
CA GLY A 2 -19.18 18.89 -12.30
C GLY A 2 -18.35 19.23 -11.07
N ARG A 3 -17.30 18.45 -10.81
CA ARG A 3 -16.35 18.63 -9.70
C ARG A 3 -15.72 20.03 -9.75
N LEU A 4 -15.84 20.82 -8.68
CA LEU A 4 -15.06 22.05 -8.54
C LEU A 4 -13.57 21.71 -8.64
N LYS A 5 -12.90 22.27 -9.65
CA LYS A 5 -11.45 22.10 -9.87
C LYS A 5 -10.71 22.75 -8.70
N SER A 6 -10.26 21.94 -7.76
CA SER A 6 -9.20 22.35 -6.84
C SER A 6 -7.95 22.63 -7.69
N ASN A 7 -7.29 23.77 -7.53
CA ASN A 7 -6.00 24.11 -8.18
C ASN A 7 -4.83 23.21 -7.73
N LEU A 8 -5.12 22.05 -7.16
CA LEU A 8 -4.15 21.08 -6.66
C LEU A 8 -3.74 20.14 -7.78
N THR A 9 -2.45 19.87 -7.88
CA THR A 9 -1.93 18.82 -8.76
C THR A 9 -2.54 17.46 -8.40
N ARG A 10 -2.50 16.50 -9.32
CA ARG A 10 -3.00 15.13 -9.06
C ARG A 10 -2.33 14.50 -7.84
N GLN A 11 -1.03 14.76 -7.67
CA GLN A 11 -0.23 14.27 -6.55
C GLN A 11 -0.70 14.87 -5.21
N GLU A 12 -0.99 16.17 -5.16
CA GLU A 12 -1.51 16.83 -3.95
C GLU A 12 -2.94 16.40 -3.61
N GLN A 13 -3.78 16.18 -4.61
CA GLN A 13 -5.13 15.62 -4.39
C GLN A 13 -5.07 14.20 -3.80
N GLN A 14 -4.16 13.37 -4.32
CA GLN A 14 -3.93 12.01 -3.82
C GLN A 14 -3.39 12.05 -2.39
N ALA A 15 -2.35 12.84 -2.11
CA ALA A 15 -1.79 13.02 -0.78
C ALA A 15 -2.82 13.52 0.24
N LYS A 16 -3.72 14.44 -0.15
CA LYS A 16 -4.81 14.92 0.72
C LYS A 16 -5.83 13.81 1.00
N SER A 17 -6.15 12.98 0.01
CA SER A 17 -7.06 11.85 0.15
C SER A 17 -6.47 10.76 1.05
N ASP A 18 -5.20 10.40 0.81
CA ASP A 18 -4.46 9.42 1.61
C ASP A 18 -4.33 9.89 3.06
N LYS A 19 -3.96 11.16 3.29
CA LYS A 19 -3.93 11.77 4.63
C LYS A 19 -5.29 11.72 5.34
N LYS A 20 -6.39 11.99 4.62
CA LYS A 20 -7.75 11.87 5.18
C LYS A 20 -8.09 10.43 5.58
N ARG A 21 -7.56 9.44 4.85
CA ARG A 21 -7.76 8.01 5.12
C ARG A 21 -6.72 7.42 6.08
N GLY A 22 -5.76 8.22 6.56
CA GLY A 22 -4.67 7.77 7.42
C GLY A 22 -3.64 6.87 6.70
N VAL A 23 -3.65 6.85 5.36
CA VAL A 23 -2.75 6.04 4.55
C VAL A 23 -1.60 6.91 4.07
N ARG A 24 -0.41 6.33 3.93
CA ARG A 24 0.75 6.98 3.30
C ARG A 24 1.51 5.97 2.44
N LEU A 25 2.16 6.45 1.39
CA LEU A 25 3.12 5.63 0.66
C LEU A 25 4.33 5.36 1.57
N GLN A 26 4.72 4.10 1.66
CA GLN A 26 5.91 3.67 2.36
C GLN A 26 6.67 2.73 1.43
N SER A 27 7.96 2.99 1.23
CA SER A 27 8.79 2.26 0.28
C SER A 27 10.05 1.73 0.97
N TYR A 28 10.34 0.46 0.74
CA TYR A 28 11.49 -0.23 1.30
C TYR A 28 12.25 -0.96 0.20
N LYS A 29 13.55 -1.13 0.39
CA LYS A 29 14.34 -2.04 -0.44
C LYS A 29 14.15 -3.46 0.10
N LEU A 30 13.73 -4.37 -0.77
CA LEU A 30 13.59 -5.79 -0.48
C LEU A 30 14.50 -6.56 -1.43
N HIS A 31 14.91 -7.75 -1.01
CA HIS A 31 15.59 -8.67 -1.91
C HIS A 31 14.66 -9.13 -3.03
N GLU A 32 15.23 -9.41 -4.20
CA GLU A 32 14.48 -9.80 -5.39
C GLU A 32 13.69 -11.10 -5.17
N ASP A 33 14.23 -12.05 -4.42
CA ASP A 33 13.54 -13.31 -4.07
C ASP A 33 12.28 -13.04 -3.24
N VAL A 34 12.35 -12.11 -2.28
CA VAL A 34 11.21 -11.73 -1.44
C VAL A 34 10.14 -11.03 -2.27
N ILE A 35 10.53 -10.22 -3.25
CA ILE A 35 9.59 -9.56 -4.17
C ILE A 35 8.89 -10.60 -5.06
N ALA A 36 9.62 -11.60 -5.56
CA ALA A 36 9.07 -12.69 -6.33
C ALA A 36 8.09 -13.53 -5.50
N LEU A 37 8.48 -13.90 -4.27
CA LEU A 37 7.62 -14.61 -3.33
C LEU A 37 6.33 -13.83 -3.03
N LEU A 38 6.43 -12.51 -2.79
CA LEU A 38 5.26 -11.67 -2.55
C LEU A 38 4.30 -11.64 -3.76
N ALA A 39 4.84 -11.68 -4.98
CA ALA A 39 4.04 -11.76 -6.20
C ALA A 39 3.33 -13.12 -6.29
N GLU A 40 4.05 -14.21 -6.07
CA GLU A 40 3.49 -15.57 -6.10
C GLU A 40 2.37 -15.76 -5.05
N ILE A 41 2.59 -15.31 -3.80
CA ILE A 41 1.57 -15.36 -2.76
C ILE A 41 0.34 -14.52 -3.16
N SER A 42 0.55 -13.37 -3.78
CA SER A 42 -0.54 -12.51 -4.27
C SER A 42 -1.37 -13.22 -5.34
N GLU A 43 -0.74 -13.94 -6.27
CA GLU A 43 -1.43 -14.72 -7.29
C GLU A 43 -2.18 -15.92 -6.70
N GLN A 44 -1.56 -16.64 -5.76
CA GLN A 44 -2.16 -17.83 -5.14
C GLN A 44 -3.34 -17.50 -4.22
N THR A 45 -3.25 -16.42 -3.45
CA THR A 45 -4.27 -16.05 -2.45
C THR A 45 -5.34 -15.11 -3.00
N GLY A 46 -5.08 -14.46 -4.15
CA GLY A 46 -5.91 -13.38 -4.68
C GLY A 46 -5.86 -12.09 -3.85
N LEU A 47 -5.02 -12.03 -2.81
CA LEU A 47 -4.85 -10.84 -1.98
C LEU A 47 -3.89 -9.85 -2.64
N SER A 48 -4.12 -8.56 -2.42
CA SER A 48 -3.17 -7.56 -2.87
C SER A 48 -1.85 -7.64 -2.09
N LYS A 49 -0.74 -7.31 -2.76
CA LYS A 49 0.60 -7.23 -2.14
C LYS A 49 0.60 -6.40 -0.85
N THR A 50 -0.14 -5.28 -0.83
CA THR A 50 -0.30 -4.43 0.36
C THR A 50 -1.00 -5.15 1.51
N GLN A 51 -2.03 -5.96 1.23
CA GLN A 51 -2.68 -6.77 2.26
C GLN A 51 -1.73 -7.81 2.83
N ILE A 52 -1.02 -8.53 1.97
CA ILE A 52 -0.06 -9.57 2.40
C ILE A 52 1.03 -8.96 3.30
N VAL A 53 1.61 -7.82 2.91
CA VAL A 53 2.61 -7.11 3.73
C VAL A 53 2.01 -6.65 5.05
N THR A 54 0.76 -6.15 5.04
CA THR A 54 0.08 -5.70 6.26
C THR A 54 -0.15 -6.85 7.24
N GLU A 55 -0.59 -8.02 6.75
CA GLU A 55 -0.78 -9.21 7.57
C GLU A 55 0.54 -9.73 8.10
N GLY A 56 1.59 -9.79 7.26
CA GLY A 56 2.93 -10.18 7.69
C GLY A 56 3.49 -9.29 8.81
N ILE A 57 3.28 -7.98 8.75
CA ILE A 57 3.69 -7.04 9.80
C ILE A 57 2.91 -7.31 11.10
N LYS A 58 1.60 -7.55 11.04
CA LYS A 58 0.78 -7.86 12.22
C LYS A 58 1.20 -9.17 12.88
N LEU A 59 1.35 -10.23 12.08
CA LEU A 59 1.83 -11.53 12.55
C LEU A 59 3.23 -11.44 13.17
N PHE A 60 4.10 -10.60 12.63
CA PHE A 60 5.42 -10.35 13.23
C PHE A 60 5.30 -9.60 14.56
N ALA A 61 4.41 -8.61 14.66
CA ALA A 61 4.18 -7.87 15.90
C ALA A 61 3.63 -8.75 17.03
N GLU A 62 2.82 -9.78 16.71
CA GLU A 62 2.34 -10.77 17.70
C GLU A 62 3.46 -11.68 18.24
N LYS A 63 4.58 -11.79 17.51
CA LYS A 63 5.75 -12.58 17.93
C LYS A 63 6.77 -11.77 18.73
N CYS A 64 6.57 -10.46 18.85
CA CYS A 64 7.40 -9.55 19.66
C CYS A 64 6.75 -9.31 21.03
#